data_AF-A0A1F5G2W4-F1
#
_entry.id   AF-A0A1F5G2W4-F1
#
_cell.length_a   1.000
_cell.length_b   1.000
_cell.length_c   1.000
_cell.angle_alpha   90.00
_cell.angle_beta   90.00
_cell.angle_gamma   90.00
#
_symmetry.space_group_name_H-M   'P 1'
#
loop_
_entity.id
_entity.type
_entity.pdbx_description
1 polymer ?
#
loop_
_entity_poly.entity_id
_entity_poly.type
_entity_poly.pdbx_seq_one_letter_code
_entity_poly.pdbx_strand_id
1 'polypeptide(L)'
;MKFSNLRIGELDNLRIRKLDNLRIRRLTLTSNLQKLTSNQGFTLIELLVVIVIFAILGVVGTDLFSSVIRGTNKANVISEVKQNGQLAMDMIERNIREARDASNPIIPTPSPHPNTTVLDLIMTVGTVRFQFIPEGSTTNGQIYMNGEPITSTDPVTGVNVESASFVINEPPASSPSSPKTVTVTLNLEQGVSASTRKDFTADVTLSTDVSLRSY
;
A
#
# COMPACT_ATOMS: atom_id res chain seq x y z
N MET A 1 -37.62 76.25 -24.38
CA MET A 1 -37.38 75.03 -25.18
C MET A 1 -38.70 74.63 -25.84
N LYS A 2 -38.67 74.44 -27.17
CA LYS A 2 -39.81 74.31 -28.10
C LYS A 2 -40.64 73.05 -27.80
N PHE A 3 -41.88 73.20 -27.35
CA PHE A 3 -42.90 72.16 -27.49
C PHE A 3 -43.73 72.50 -28.71
N SER A 4 -43.57 71.72 -29.77
CA SER A 4 -44.27 71.84 -31.04
C SER A 4 -45.75 71.49 -30.88
N ASN A 5 -46.61 72.36 -31.42
CA ASN A 5 -48.05 72.18 -31.55
C ASN A 5 -48.36 71.03 -32.51
N LEU A 6 -48.64 69.84 -31.98
CA LEU A 6 -49.19 68.72 -32.73
C LEU A 6 -50.70 68.93 -32.90
N ARG A 7 -51.19 68.91 -34.14
CA ARG A 7 -52.63 68.98 -34.43
C ARG A 7 -53.32 67.71 -33.91
N ILE A 8 -54.57 67.84 -33.45
CA ILE A 8 -55.33 66.78 -32.77
C ILE A 8 -55.37 65.46 -33.59
N GLY A 9 -55.46 65.53 -34.93
CA GLY A 9 -55.42 64.33 -35.79
C GLY A 9 -54.04 63.65 -35.93
N GLU A 10 -52.94 64.33 -35.60
CA GLU A 10 -51.59 63.73 -35.58
C GLU A 10 -51.34 62.95 -34.28
N LEU A 11 -51.92 63.42 -33.16
CA LEU A 11 -51.84 62.74 -31.86
C LEU A 11 -52.60 61.41 -31.85
N ASP A 12 -53.73 61.34 -32.56
CA ASP A 12 -54.49 60.08 -32.68
C ASP A 12 -53.77 59.06 -33.56
N ASN A 13 -53.16 59.49 -34.66
CA ASN A 13 -52.34 58.60 -35.50
C ASN A 13 -51.09 58.09 -34.76
N LEU A 14 -50.46 58.92 -33.92
CA LEU A 14 -49.34 58.50 -33.08
C LEU A 14 -49.79 57.54 -31.96
N ARG A 15 -50.97 57.76 -31.37
CA ARG A 15 -51.55 56.85 -30.37
C ARG A 15 -51.91 55.49 -30.99
N ILE A 16 -52.55 55.47 -32.16
CA ILE A 16 -52.91 54.23 -32.87
C ILE A 16 -51.65 53.46 -33.26
N ARG A 17 -50.65 54.11 -33.86
CA ARG A 17 -49.37 53.46 -34.22
C ARG A 17 -48.61 52.93 -33.00
N LYS A 18 -48.70 53.61 -31.85
CA LYS A 18 -48.07 53.16 -30.61
C LYS A 18 -48.83 51.96 -30.01
N LEU A 19 -50.16 51.96 -30.08
CA LEU A 19 -51.00 50.85 -29.64
C LEU A 19 -50.85 49.60 -30.51
N ASP A 20 -50.72 49.74 -31.83
CA ASP A 20 -50.51 48.62 -32.74
C ASP A 20 -49.12 48.00 -32.56
N ASN A 21 -48.08 48.80 -32.40
CA ASN A 21 -46.74 48.29 -32.08
C ASN A 21 -46.71 47.58 -30.71
N LEU A 22 -47.46 48.06 -29.72
CA LEU A 22 -47.56 47.40 -28.41
C LEU A 22 -48.34 46.09 -28.48
N ARG A 23 -49.38 46.00 -29.33
CA ARG A 23 -50.13 44.75 -29.59
C ARG A 23 -49.28 43.72 -30.32
N ILE A 24 -48.57 44.11 -31.38
CA ILE A 24 -47.67 43.24 -32.15
C ILE A 24 -46.54 42.72 -31.26
N ARG A 25 -45.94 43.58 -30.41
CA ARG A 25 -44.87 43.18 -29.49
C ARG A 25 -45.34 42.21 -28.40
N ARG A 26 -46.61 42.29 -27.98
CA ARG A 26 -47.24 41.30 -27.06
C ARG A 26 -47.52 39.97 -27.74
N LEU A 27 -47.92 39.96 -29.01
CA LEU A 27 -48.24 38.74 -29.76
C LEU A 27 -47.00 37.90 -30.10
N THR A 28 -45.84 38.52 -30.32
CA THR A 28 -44.57 37.81 -30.63
C THR A 28 -43.87 37.23 -29.40
N LEU A 29 -44.11 37.80 -28.21
CA LEU A 29 -43.51 37.31 -26.96
C LEU A 29 -44.19 36.04 -26.44
N THR A 30 -45.49 35.84 -26.70
CA THR A 30 -46.22 34.67 -26.20
C THR A 30 -45.99 33.39 -27.04
N SER A 31 -45.71 33.51 -28.33
CA SER A 31 -45.51 32.35 -29.21
C SER A 31 -44.15 31.67 -29.06
N ASN A 32 -43.11 32.43 -28.69
CA ASN A 32 -41.77 31.89 -28.47
C ASN A 32 -41.52 31.38 -27.04
N LEU A 33 -42.31 31.82 -26.05
CA LEU A 33 -42.24 31.30 -24.69
C LEU A 33 -42.95 29.94 -24.53
N GLN A 34 -43.89 29.59 -25.40
CA GLN A 34 -44.54 28.27 -25.38
C GLN A 34 -43.65 27.13 -25.90
N LYS A 35 -42.56 27.45 -26.61
CA LYS A 35 -41.64 26.43 -27.17
C LYS A 35 -40.42 26.14 -26.29
N LEU A 36 -40.40 26.66 -25.06
CA LEU A 36 -39.28 26.50 -24.12
C LEU A 36 -39.58 25.58 -22.92
N THR A 37 -40.75 24.96 -22.85
CA THR A 37 -41.04 23.94 -21.84
C THR A 37 -41.59 22.70 -22.52
N SER A 38 -40.69 21.91 -23.09
CA SER A 38 -40.98 20.50 -23.36
C SER A 38 -41.19 19.84 -22.00
N ASN A 39 -42.45 19.78 -21.54
CA ASN A 39 -42.89 19.00 -20.37
C ASN A 39 -42.87 17.51 -20.76
N GLN A 40 -41.71 17.00 -21.12
CA GLN A 40 -41.49 15.56 -21.25
C GLN A 40 -41.27 15.02 -19.83
N GLY A 41 -42.36 14.55 -19.23
CA GLY A 41 -42.30 13.79 -18.00
C GLY A 41 -41.65 12.43 -18.24
N PHE A 42 -40.88 11.96 -17.26
CA PHE A 42 -40.31 10.61 -17.27
C PHE A 42 -41.42 9.57 -17.23
N THR A 43 -41.23 8.49 -17.99
CA THR A 43 -42.15 7.36 -17.92
C THR A 43 -41.82 6.46 -16.72
N LEU A 44 -42.82 5.75 -16.18
CA LEU A 44 -42.60 4.81 -15.07
C LEU A 44 -41.60 3.71 -15.45
N ILE A 45 -41.66 3.24 -16.70
CA ILE A 45 -40.76 2.21 -17.22
C ILE A 45 -39.30 2.70 -17.30
N GLU A 46 -39.09 3.97 -17.63
CA GLU A 46 -37.75 4.58 -17.66
C GLU A 46 -37.12 4.65 -16.27
N LEU A 47 -37.89 5.04 -15.25
CA LEU A 47 -37.43 5.01 -13.86
C LEU A 47 -37.09 3.57 -13.41
N LEU A 48 -37.90 2.59 -13.79
CA LEU A 48 -37.66 1.18 -13.44
C LEU A 48 -36.35 0.66 -14.06
N VAL A 49 -36.10 0.97 -15.34
CA VAL A 49 -34.86 0.60 -16.02
C VAL A 49 -33.66 1.26 -15.33
N VAL A 50 -33.75 2.55 -14.95
CA VAL A 50 -32.67 3.24 -14.22
C VAL A 50 -32.36 2.57 -12.89
N ILE A 51 -33.38 2.20 -12.10
CA ILE A 51 -33.18 1.51 -10.81
C ILE A 51 -32.50 0.15 -11.00
N VAL A 52 -32.90 -0.61 -12.03
CA VAL A 52 -32.28 -1.91 -12.34
C VAL A 52 -30.80 -1.73 -12.71
N ILE A 53 -30.48 -0.76 -13.57
CA ILE A 53 -29.10 -0.45 -13.94
C ILE A 53 -28.30 -0.01 -12.70
N PHE A 54 -28.87 0.85 -11.86
CA PHE A 54 -28.24 1.28 -10.60
C PHE A 54 -27.98 0.11 -9.65
N ALA A 55 -28.89 -0.85 -9.53
CA ALA A 55 -28.71 -2.02 -8.69
C ALA A 55 -27.52 -2.87 -9.17
N ILE A 56 -27.41 -3.09 -10.49
CA ILE A 56 -26.29 -3.84 -11.09
C ILE A 56 -24.96 -3.09 -10.85
N LEU A 57 -24.93 -1.79 -11.12
CA LEU A 57 -23.74 -0.96 -10.90
C LEU A 57 -23.34 -0.90 -9.42
N GLY A 58 -24.30 -0.91 -8.51
CA GLY A 58 -24.07 -0.93 -7.08
C GLY A 58 -23.30 -2.17 -6.65
N VAL A 59 -23.73 -3.36 -7.10
CA VAL A 59 -23.05 -4.63 -6.79
C VAL A 59 -21.62 -4.64 -7.32
N VAL A 60 -21.45 -4.31 -8.60
CA VAL A 60 -20.12 -4.25 -9.24
C VAL A 60 -19.22 -3.23 -8.54
N GLY A 61 -19.77 -2.06 -8.18
CA GLY A 61 -19.06 -1.02 -7.46
C GLY A 61 -18.56 -1.48 -6.09
N THR A 62 -19.40 -2.19 -5.32
CA THR A 62 -19.00 -2.71 -4.00
C THR A 62 -17.93 -3.79 -4.07
N ASP A 63 -17.97 -4.63 -5.11
CA ASP A 63 -16.96 -5.68 -5.32
C ASP A 63 -15.60 -5.07 -5.69
N LEU A 64 -15.59 -4.11 -6.60
CA LEU A 64 -14.37 -3.39 -6.98
C LEU A 64 -13.77 -2.64 -5.79
N PHE A 65 -14.60 -1.92 -5.03
CA PHE A 65 -14.14 -1.20 -3.84
C PHE A 65 -13.55 -2.14 -2.79
N SER A 66 -14.22 -3.27 -2.52
CA SER A 66 -13.73 -4.29 -1.59
C SER A 66 -12.42 -4.90 -2.05
N SER A 67 -12.27 -5.15 -3.36
CA SER A 67 -11.04 -5.68 -3.95
C SER A 67 -9.87 -4.71 -3.77
N VAL A 68 -10.09 -3.42 -4.00
CA VAL A 68 -9.06 -2.38 -3.80
C VAL A 68 -8.60 -2.32 -2.34
N ILE A 69 -9.53 -2.31 -1.38
CA ILE A 69 -9.17 -2.30 0.05
C ILE A 69 -8.31 -3.51 0.42
N ARG A 70 -8.70 -4.72 -0.02
CA ARG A 70 -7.92 -5.94 0.22
C ARG A 70 -6.53 -5.86 -0.41
N GLY A 71 -6.45 -5.33 -1.63
CA GLY A 71 -5.18 -5.10 -2.31
C GLY A 71 -4.25 -4.15 -1.56
N THR A 72 -4.78 -3.03 -1.06
CA THR A 72 -4.03 -2.07 -0.25
C THR A 72 -3.55 -2.67 1.06
N ASN A 73 -4.41 -3.38 1.79
CA ASN A 73 -4.03 -4.03 3.05
C ASN A 73 -2.90 -5.04 2.84
N LYS A 74 -3.03 -5.93 1.84
CA LYS A 74 -1.99 -6.90 1.51
C LYS A 74 -0.67 -6.22 1.14
N ALA A 75 -0.72 -5.17 0.33
CA ALA A 75 0.47 -4.42 -0.07
C ALA A 75 1.17 -3.78 1.14
N ASN A 76 0.40 -3.23 2.09
CA ASN A 76 0.93 -2.64 3.31
C ASN A 76 1.63 -3.69 4.19
N VAL A 77 0.99 -4.85 4.43
CA VAL A 77 1.61 -5.91 5.25
C VAL A 77 2.89 -6.45 4.59
N ILE A 78 2.88 -6.69 3.27
CA ILE A 78 4.10 -7.12 2.55
C ILE A 78 5.20 -6.05 2.64
N SER A 79 4.82 -4.76 2.56
CA SER A 79 5.79 -3.67 2.68
C SER A 79 6.41 -3.62 4.07
N GLU A 80 5.61 -3.78 5.12
CA GLU A 80 6.08 -3.81 6.51
C GLU A 80 7.01 -5.00 6.77
N VAL A 81 6.64 -6.20 6.32
CA VAL A 81 7.50 -7.40 6.40
C VAL A 81 8.82 -7.18 5.70
N LYS A 82 8.79 -6.63 4.48
CA LYS A 82 10.02 -6.33 3.70
C LYS A 82 10.90 -5.30 4.38
N GLN A 83 10.34 -4.19 4.87
CA GLN A 83 11.12 -3.11 5.49
C GLN A 83 11.84 -3.59 6.76
N ASN A 84 11.14 -4.32 7.63
CA ASN A 84 11.73 -4.91 8.83
C ASN A 84 12.80 -5.96 8.48
N GLY A 85 12.51 -6.83 7.52
CA GLY A 85 13.45 -7.84 7.04
C GLY A 85 14.71 -7.23 6.44
N GLN A 86 14.55 -6.19 5.62
CA GLN A 86 15.66 -5.46 4.99
C GLN A 86 16.51 -4.75 6.03
N LEU A 87 15.90 -4.10 7.03
CA LEU A 87 16.66 -3.48 8.13
C LEU A 87 17.53 -4.50 8.86
N ALA A 88 16.97 -5.66 9.21
CA ALA A 88 17.72 -6.73 9.86
C ALA A 88 18.81 -7.30 8.93
N MET A 89 18.50 -7.49 7.65
CA MET A 89 19.45 -7.98 6.65
C MET A 89 20.62 -7.01 6.46
N ASP A 90 20.35 -5.71 6.31
CA ASP A 90 21.38 -4.67 6.14
C ASP A 90 22.33 -4.63 7.34
N MET A 91 21.80 -4.80 8.57
CA MET A 91 22.62 -4.91 9.77
C MET A 91 23.50 -6.16 9.74
N ILE A 92 22.96 -7.31 9.36
CA ILE A 92 23.72 -8.56 9.26
C ILE A 92 24.81 -8.43 8.19
N GLU A 93 24.47 -7.98 6.98
CA GLU A 93 25.42 -7.79 5.88
C GLU A 93 26.57 -6.87 6.26
N ARG A 94 26.25 -5.72 6.87
CA ARG A 94 27.26 -4.76 7.28
C ARG A 94 28.27 -5.39 8.23
N ASN A 95 27.78 -6.11 9.24
CA ASN A 95 28.66 -6.78 10.20
C ASN A 95 29.47 -7.89 9.52
N ILE A 96 28.89 -8.68 8.60
CA ILE A 96 29.65 -9.69 7.84
C ILE A 96 30.79 -9.04 7.06
N ARG A 97 30.56 -7.91 6.38
CA ARG A 97 31.61 -7.19 5.63
C ARG A 97 32.70 -6.61 6.53
N GLU A 98 32.38 -6.30 7.79
CA GLU A 98 33.33 -5.78 8.78
C GLU A 98 34.12 -6.89 9.49
N ALA A 99 33.62 -8.13 9.45
CA ALA A 99 34.18 -9.29 10.13
C ALA A 99 35.42 -9.87 9.45
N ARG A 100 36.35 -10.38 10.27
CA ARG A 100 37.57 -11.05 9.82
C ARG A 100 37.39 -12.56 9.63
N ASP A 101 36.54 -13.14 10.47
CA ASP A 101 36.22 -14.56 10.45
C ASP A 101 34.78 -14.77 10.92
N ALA A 102 34.20 -15.91 10.59
CA ALA A 102 32.85 -16.30 10.96
C ALA A 102 32.86 -17.73 11.48
N SER A 103 31.99 -18.01 12.45
CA SER A 103 31.79 -19.37 12.96
C SER A 103 30.34 -19.59 13.39
N ASN A 104 29.87 -20.83 13.28
CA ASN A 104 28.58 -21.24 13.82
C ASN A 104 28.86 -22.02 15.12
N PRO A 105 28.72 -21.40 16.30
CA PRO A 105 29.01 -22.07 17.55
C PRO A 105 28.04 -23.24 17.77
N ILE A 106 28.55 -24.31 18.39
CA ILE A 106 27.70 -25.43 18.82
C ILE A 106 26.79 -24.92 19.93
N ILE A 107 25.48 -25.03 19.73
CA ILE A 107 24.48 -24.69 20.75
C ILE A 107 24.39 -25.87 21.72
N PRO A 108 24.60 -25.67 23.04
CA PRO A 108 24.46 -26.74 24.03
C PRO A 108 23.05 -27.34 23.98
N THR A 109 22.97 -28.67 23.95
CA THR A 109 21.69 -29.39 24.04
C THR A 109 21.43 -29.82 25.50
N PRO A 110 20.20 -29.67 26.02
CA PRO A 110 18.99 -29.16 25.35
C PRO A 110 18.93 -27.62 25.28
N SER A 111 18.65 -27.08 24.08
CA SER A 111 18.26 -25.67 23.92
C SER A 111 16.77 -25.53 24.27
N PRO A 112 16.35 -24.49 25.03
CA PRO A 112 14.93 -24.21 25.26
C PRO A 112 14.17 -23.93 23.96
N HIS A 113 14.89 -23.59 22.88
CA HIS A 113 14.32 -23.35 21.56
C HIS A 113 14.97 -24.33 20.55
N PRO A 114 14.28 -25.43 20.16
CA PRO A 114 14.74 -26.27 19.06
C PRO A 114 14.72 -25.45 17.78
N ASN A 115 15.76 -25.54 16.93
CA ASN A 115 15.95 -24.79 15.67
C ASN A 115 16.52 -23.36 15.79
N THR A 116 17.06 -22.97 16.95
CA THR A 116 17.92 -21.77 17.02
C THR A 116 19.13 -21.94 16.11
N THR A 117 19.45 -20.91 15.33
CA THR A 117 20.70 -20.81 14.56
C THR A 117 21.51 -19.63 15.09
N VAL A 118 22.83 -19.77 15.09
CA VAL A 118 23.75 -18.75 15.62
C VAL A 118 24.89 -18.54 14.63
N LEU A 119 25.26 -17.28 14.44
CA LEU A 119 26.42 -16.84 13.68
C LEU A 119 27.26 -15.91 14.57
N ASP A 120 28.49 -16.31 14.84
CA ASP A 120 29.49 -15.47 15.51
C ASP A 120 30.43 -14.88 14.47
N LEU A 121 30.46 -13.55 14.42
CA LEU A 121 31.35 -12.78 13.57
C LEU A 121 32.51 -12.21 14.39
N ILE A 122 33.73 -12.63 14.06
CA ILE A 122 34.94 -12.24 14.76
C ILE A 122 35.45 -10.94 14.14
N MET A 123 35.36 -9.84 14.89
CA MET A 123 35.79 -8.52 14.46
C MET A 123 37.25 -8.27 14.81
N THR A 124 37.76 -7.08 14.44
CA THR A 124 39.07 -6.63 14.94
C THR A 124 39.06 -6.45 16.47
N VAL A 125 37.91 -6.05 17.02
CA VAL A 125 37.71 -5.85 18.46
C VAL A 125 36.40 -6.52 18.85
N GLY A 126 36.49 -7.68 19.50
CA GLY A 126 35.33 -8.43 19.98
C GLY A 126 34.63 -9.29 18.93
N THR A 127 33.44 -9.76 19.29
CA THR A 127 32.60 -10.64 18.49
C THR A 127 31.20 -10.05 18.42
N VAL A 128 30.60 -10.05 17.23
CA VAL A 128 29.17 -9.77 17.04
C VAL A 128 28.45 -11.10 16.86
N ARG A 129 27.44 -11.35 17.69
CA ARG A 129 26.63 -12.56 17.64
C ARG A 129 25.27 -12.26 17.05
N PHE A 130 24.93 -12.95 15.97
CA PHE A 130 23.57 -13.07 15.49
C PHE A 130 22.96 -14.38 15.98
N GLN A 131 21.74 -14.31 16.49
CA GLN A 131 21.01 -15.47 16.97
C GLN A 131 19.57 -15.40 16.47
N PHE A 132 19.11 -16.47 15.84
CA PHE A 132 17.71 -16.67 15.55
C PHE A 132 17.04 -17.46 16.68
N ILE A 133 15.96 -16.92 17.23
CA ILE A 133 15.09 -17.63 18.16
C ILE A 133 13.76 -17.85 17.44
N PRO A 134 13.29 -19.10 17.30
CA PRO A 134 12.02 -19.41 16.65
C PRO A 134 10.83 -18.87 17.41
N GLU A 135 9.70 -18.80 16.73
CA GLU A 135 8.44 -18.35 17.31
C GLU A 135 7.98 -19.20 18.50
N GLY A 136 7.26 -18.55 19.40
CA GLY A 136 6.48 -19.19 20.46
C GLY A 136 4.99 -19.07 20.16
N SER A 137 4.15 -19.54 21.08
CA SER A 137 2.68 -19.52 20.89
C SER A 137 2.09 -18.11 20.68
N THR A 138 2.76 -17.08 21.18
CA THR A 138 2.30 -15.68 21.13
C THR A 138 3.44 -14.69 20.82
N THR A 139 4.61 -15.19 20.46
CA THR A 139 5.81 -14.39 20.25
C THR A 139 6.38 -14.71 18.88
N ASN A 140 6.70 -13.67 18.11
CA ASN A 140 7.38 -13.82 16.84
C ASN A 140 8.73 -14.54 17.02
N GLY A 141 9.11 -15.31 16.01
CA GLY A 141 10.51 -15.65 15.81
C GLY A 141 11.30 -14.38 15.52
N GLN A 142 12.52 -14.30 16.04
CA GLN A 142 13.28 -13.06 16.13
C GLN A 142 14.76 -13.29 15.81
N ILE A 143 15.37 -12.30 15.17
CA ILE A 143 16.81 -12.18 15.09
C ILE A 143 17.30 -11.25 16.19
N TYR A 144 18.28 -11.72 16.94
CA TYR A 144 19.00 -10.98 17.95
C TYR A 144 20.41 -10.65 17.45
N MET A 145 20.88 -9.44 17.77
CA MET A 145 22.26 -9.02 17.63
C MET A 145 22.79 -8.69 19.03
N ASN A 146 23.80 -9.43 19.48
CA ASN A 146 24.40 -9.28 20.82
C ASN A 146 23.39 -9.32 21.98
N GLY A 147 22.30 -10.08 21.83
CA GLY A 147 21.26 -10.22 22.84
C GLY A 147 20.12 -9.22 22.74
N GLU A 148 20.16 -8.28 21.79
CA GLU A 148 19.07 -7.33 21.52
C GLU A 148 18.33 -7.69 20.22
N PRO A 149 16.99 -7.67 20.19
CA PRO A 149 16.24 -7.99 18.98
C PRO A 149 16.44 -6.90 17.93
N ILE A 150 16.72 -7.31 16.69
CA ILE A 150 16.85 -6.41 15.52
C ILE A 150 15.65 -6.53 14.56
N THR A 151 14.75 -7.48 14.82
CA THR A 151 13.46 -7.63 14.14
C THR A 151 12.33 -7.23 15.10
N SER A 152 11.18 -6.81 14.54
CA SER A 152 10.04 -6.37 15.35
C SER A 152 9.57 -7.42 16.35
N THR A 153 9.28 -6.98 17.57
CA THR A 153 8.82 -7.83 18.68
C THR A 153 7.30 -7.82 18.83
N ASP A 154 6.59 -6.96 18.10
CA ASP A 154 5.12 -6.85 18.17
C ASP A 154 4.47 -8.06 17.47
N PRO A 155 3.68 -8.89 18.17
CA PRO A 155 3.09 -10.09 17.58
C PRO A 155 1.91 -9.79 16.65
N VAL A 156 1.36 -8.57 16.63
CA VAL A 156 0.18 -8.20 15.84
C VAL A 156 0.53 -7.39 14.61
N THR A 157 1.36 -6.35 14.77
CA THR A 157 1.77 -5.49 13.63
C THR A 157 3.20 -5.73 13.21
N GLY A 158 3.97 -6.50 13.98
CA GLY A 158 5.36 -6.78 13.65
C GLY A 158 5.53 -7.88 12.60
N VAL A 159 6.70 -8.49 12.65
CA VAL A 159 7.16 -9.49 11.69
C VAL A 159 7.60 -10.72 12.43
N ASN A 160 7.15 -11.86 11.93
CA ASN A 160 7.58 -13.15 12.39
C ASN A 160 8.75 -13.63 11.54
N VAL A 161 9.87 -13.98 12.15
CA VAL A 161 10.96 -14.70 11.48
C VAL A 161 10.65 -16.19 11.59
N GLU A 162 10.12 -16.79 10.53
CA GLU A 162 9.77 -18.21 10.52
C GLU A 162 11.04 -19.08 10.59
N SER A 163 12.08 -18.70 9.85
CA SER A 163 13.37 -19.37 9.89
C SER A 163 14.52 -18.46 9.46
N ALA A 164 15.71 -18.77 9.97
CA ALA A 164 16.94 -18.11 9.60
C ALA A 164 18.08 -19.12 9.44
N SER A 165 18.80 -19.01 8.34
CA SER A 165 19.96 -19.85 8.02
C SER A 165 21.19 -18.98 7.83
N PHE A 166 22.29 -19.38 8.47
CA PHE A 166 23.61 -18.78 8.32
C PHE A 166 24.57 -19.86 7.85
N VAL A 167 24.94 -19.84 6.58
CA VAL A 167 25.85 -20.83 5.98
C VAL A 167 27.17 -20.16 5.67
N ILE A 168 28.24 -20.66 6.28
CA ILE A 168 29.60 -20.18 6.03
C ILE A 168 30.20 -21.05 4.93
N ASN A 169 30.59 -20.43 3.82
CA ASN A 169 31.25 -21.08 2.70
C ASN A 169 32.75 -20.78 2.78
N GLU A 170 33.54 -21.82 3.02
CA GLU A 170 35.00 -21.75 3.03
C GLU A 170 35.54 -21.56 1.59
N PRO A 171 36.65 -20.81 1.40
CA PRO A 171 37.25 -20.65 0.11
C PRO A 171 37.74 -22.00 -0.45
N PRO A 172 37.75 -22.18 -1.79
CA PRO A 172 38.21 -23.42 -2.39
C PRO A 172 39.70 -23.65 -2.09
N ALA A 173 40.10 -24.91 -1.94
CA ALA A 173 41.50 -25.27 -1.66
C ALA A 173 42.50 -24.78 -2.73
N SER A 174 42.02 -24.50 -3.95
CA SER A 174 42.80 -23.90 -5.03
C SER A 174 43.12 -22.42 -4.85
N SER A 175 42.36 -21.73 -3.99
CA SER A 175 42.50 -20.30 -3.69
C SER A 175 42.30 -20.05 -2.19
N PRO A 176 43.18 -20.60 -1.31
CA PRO A 176 42.98 -20.58 0.14
C PRO A 176 43.05 -19.19 0.76
N SER A 177 43.56 -18.20 0.02
CA SER A 177 43.62 -16.79 0.43
C SER A 177 42.36 -15.99 0.07
N SER A 178 41.39 -16.58 -0.64
CA SER A 178 40.11 -15.92 -0.88
C SER A 178 39.35 -15.78 0.45
N PRO A 179 38.62 -14.69 0.69
CA PRO A 179 37.80 -14.53 1.89
C PRO A 179 36.68 -15.58 1.91
N LYS A 180 36.29 -16.01 3.12
CA LYS A 180 35.07 -16.82 3.31
C LYS A 180 33.85 -15.99 2.93
N THR A 181 32.79 -16.64 2.47
CA THR A 181 31.49 -15.98 2.30
C THR A 181 30.47 -16.52 3.29
N VAL A 182 29.51 -15.69 3.65
CA VAL A 182 28.39 -16.07 4.51
C VAL A 182 27.11 -15.86 3.72
N THR A 183 26.40 -16.95 3.46
CA THR A 183 25.05 -16.92 2.92
C THR A 183 24.06 -16.80 4.06
N VAL A 184 23.23 -15.77 4.01
CA VAL A 184 22.17 -15.52 4.98
C VAL A 184 20.84 -15.66 4.28
N THR A 185 19.95 -16.47 4.85
CA THR A 185 18.57 -16.63 4.36
C THR A 185 17.61 -16.42 5.51
N LEU A 186 16.66 -15.51 5.33
CA LEU A 186 15.58 -15.22 6.28
C LEU A 186 14.24 -15.48 5.59
N ASN A 187 13.37 -16.27 6.22
CA ASN A 187 11.96 -16.39 5.83
C ASN A 187 11.13 -15.63 6.86
N LEU A 188 10.32 -14.69 6.36
CA LEU A 188 9.62 -13.70 7.15
C LEU A 188 8.14 -13.71 6.81
N GLU A 189 7.32 -13.66 7.84
CA GLU A 189 5.86 -13.54 7.72
C GLU A 189 5.34 -12.36 8.54
N GLN A 190 4.05 -12.06 8.40
CA GLN A 190 3.37 -11.18 9.36
C GLN A 190 3.50 -11.70 10.80
N GLY A 191 3.36 -10.83 11.80
CA GLY A 191 3.39 -11.25 13.21
C GLY A 191 2.45 -12.42 13.53
N VAL A 192 2.83 -13.27 14.47
CA VAL A 192 2.14 -14.55 14.78
C VAL A 192 0.69 -14.37 15.25
N SER A 193 0.35 -13.19 15.79
CA SER A 193 -1.00 -12.80 16.23
C SER A 193 -1.68 -11.84 15.25
N ALA A 194 -1.09 -11.57 14.09
CA ALA A 194 -1.72 -10.80 13.03
C ALA A 194 -2.93 -11.56 12.43
N SER A 195 -3.88 -10.82 11.86
CA SER A 195 -5.10 -11.40 11.26
C SER A 195 -4.75 -12.48 10.23
N THR A 196 -5.21 -13.72 10.46
CA THR A 196 -5.00 -14.89 9.59
C THR A 196 -5.86 -14.90 8.31
N ARG A 197 -6.61 -13.81 8.06
CA ARG A 197 -7.36 -13.69 6.80
C ARG A 197 -6.39 -13.61 5.61
N LYS A 198 -6.72 -14.32 4.52
CA LYS A 198 -5.86 -14.45 3.32
C LYS A 198 -5.48 -13.13 2.65
N ASP A 199 -6.21 -12.05 2.92
CA ASP A 199 -5.91 -10.69 2.46
C ASP A 199 -4.86 -9.96 3.30
N PHE A 200 -4.40 -10.56 4.40
CA PHE A 200 -3.34 -10.02 5.26
C PHE A 200 -2.05 -10.83 5.17
N THR A 201 -2.09 -12.11 4.74
CA THR A 201 -0.91 -12.98 4.69
C THR A 201 0.22 -12.44 3.81
N ALA A 202 1.37 -12.23 4.43
CA ALA A 202 2.64 -11.95 3.78
C ALA A 202 3.65 -13.06 4.10
N ASP A 203 4.40 -13.45 3.08
CA ASP A 203 5.51 -14.40 3.12
C ASP A 203 6.61 -13.78 2.24
N VAL A 204 7.78 -13.56 2.83
CA VAL A 204 8.91 -12.91 2.20
C VAL A 204 10.20 -13.66 2.56
N THR A 205 10.84 -14.24 1.56
CA THR A 205 12.22 -14.73 1.68
C THR A 205 13.21 -13.65 1.27
N LEU A 206 14.17 -13.37 2.14
CA LEU A 206 15.36 -12.57 1.85
C LEU A 206 16.58 -13.47 1.88
N SER A 207 17.44 -13.35 0.86
CA SER A 207 18.69 -14.10 0.78
C SER A 207 19.80 -13.22 0.25
N THR A 208 20.98 -13.33 0.86
CA THR A 208 22.19 -12.60 0.44
C THR A 208 23.41 -13.48 0.64
N ASP A 209 24.46 -13.21 -0.14
CA ASP A 209 25.77 -13.83 0.00
C ASP A 209 26.82 -12.73 0.12
N VAL A 210 27.53 -12.74 1.24
CA VAL A 210 28.42 -11.65 1.62
C VAL A 210 29.78 -12.19 1.98
N SER A 211 30.80 -11.68 1.28
CA SER A 211 32.20 -11.96 1.60
C SER A 211 32.61 -11.26 2.90
N LEU A 212 33.36 -11.97 3.73
CA LEU A 212 34.11 -11.37 4.84
C LEU A 212 35.16 -10.38 4.32
N ARG A 213 35.72 -9.57 5.23
CA ARG A 213 36.83 -8.68 4.94
C ARG A 213 38.08 -9.48 4.56
N SER A 214 38.64 -9.24 3.37
CA SER A 214 39.96 -9.79 3.01
C SER A 214 41.09 -8.96 3.63
N TYR A 215 42.18 -9.62 4.03
CA TYR A 215 43.44 -9.02 4.44
C TYR A 215 44.59 -9.61 3.63
#